data_AF-A0A3D8P4Y3-F1
#
_entry.id   AF-A0A3D8P4Y3-F1
#
_cell.length_a   1.000
_cell.length_b   1.000
_cell.length_c   1.000
_cell.angle_alpha   90.00
_cell.angle_beta   90.00
_cell.angle_gamma   90.00
#
_symmetry.space_group_name_H-M   'P 1'
#
loop_
_entity.id
_entity.type
_entity.pdbx_description
1 polymer ?
#
loop_
_entity_poly.entity_id
_entity_poly.type
_entity_poly.pdbx_seq_one_letter_code
_entity_poly.pdbx_strand_id
1 'polypeptide(L)'
;MIGVNCPEISHPDLGIKEQPYGREAKEYTTKRLLGKKVWLELDTQERDRYGRLLAYVWLEPPSSGSEDEVRSKMFNARLLLDGYAQVMTVQPNVKYADLFVKFQREAREQGKGLWGLAPAAPSTSKGGEAGYIGNARSKVFHRPDCEWAQKIAPHNRVEFRSREEALEAGYRPCEVCNP
;
A
#
# COMPACT_ATOMS: atom_id res chain seq x y z
N MET A 1 -6.58 -17.54 -9.28
CA MET A 1 -5.84 -16.70 -10.26
C MET A 1 -4.38 -16.72 -9.86
N ILE A 2 -3.45 -16.59 -10.82
CA ILE A 2 -2.02 -16.58 -10.50
C ILE A 2 -1.62 -15.23 -9.88
N GLY A 3 -0.73 -15.25 -8.88
CA GLY A 3 -0.02 -14.05 -8.41
C GLY A 3 -0.80 -13.15 -7.45
N VAL A 4 -2.07 -13.44 -7.16
CA VAL A 4 -2.93 -12.59 -6.32
C VAL A 4 -3.74 -13.42 -5.32
N ASN A 5 -3.94 -12.86 -4.13
CA ASN A 5 -4.77 -13.42 -3.07
C ASN A 5 -5.75 -12.35 -2.57
N CYS A 6 -7.05 -12.56 -2.79
CA CYS A 6 -8.09 -11.69 -2.26
C CYS A 6 -8.42 -12.07 -0.81
N PRO A 7 -8.89 -11.12 0.03
CA PRO A 7 -9.38 -11.46 1.36
C PRO A 7 -10.59 -12.38 1.28
N GLU A 8 -10.64 -13.36 2.18
CA GLU A 8 -11.67 -14.39 2.18
C GLU A 8 -12.99 -13.88 2.76
N ILE A 9 -14.10 -14.11 2.05
CA ILE A 9 -15.44 -13.81 2.55
C ILE A 9 -15.98 -14.87 3.50
N SER A 10 -15.46 -16.11 3.40
CA SER A 10 -15.77 -17.22 4.30
C SER A 10 -14.89 -18.42 3.93
N HIS A 11 -14.33 -19.11 4.92
CA HIS A 11 -13.69 -20.41 4.75
C HIS A 11 -14.13 -21.35 5.89
N PRO A 12 -15.20 -22.14 5.70
CA PRO A 12 -15.79 -22.98 6.74
C PRO A 12 -14.77 -23.91 7.41
N ASP A 13 -13.91 -24.56 6.63
CA ASP A 13 -12.91 -25.51 7.17
C ASP A 13 -11.80 -24.84 8.00
N LEU A 14 -11.62 -23.52 7.86
CA LEU A 14 -10.64 -22.73 8.61
C LEU A 14 -11.29 -21.82 9.65
N GLY A 15 -12.62 -21.88 9.81
CA GLY A 15 -13.37 -21.03 10.72
C GLY A 15 -13.34 -19.54 10.38
N ILE A 16 -12.91 -19.16 9.17
CA ILE A 16 -12.83 -17.75 8.75
C ILE A 16 -14.25 -17.30 8.37
N LYS A 17 -14.79 -16.35 9.14
CA LYS A 17 -16.14 -15.81 8.89
C LYS A 17 -16.16 -14.74 7.81
N GLU A 18 -15.22 -13.80 7.84
CA GLU A 18 -14.99 -12.76 6.82
C GLU A 18 -13.70 -12.00 7.14
N GLN A 19 -12.83 -11.81 6.16
CA GLN A 19 -11.65 -10.95 6.28
C GLN A 19 -11.97 -9.52 5.84
N PRO A 20 -11.31 -8.50 6.43
CA PRO A 20 -11.48 -7.12 5.99
C PRO A 20 -11.31 -6.97 4.47
N TYR A 21 -12.22 -6.22 3.85
CA TYR A 21 -12.27 -5.97 2.41
C TYR A 21 -12.67 -7.17 1.51
N GLY A 22 -13.08 -8.30 2.09
CA GLY A 22 -13.44 -9.50 1.33
C GLY A 22 -14.69 -9.30 0.46
N ARG A 23 -15.73 -8.66 0.98
CA ARG A 23 -16.95 -8.36 0.21
C ARG A 23 -16.66 -7.40 -0.94
N GLU A 24 -15.88 -6.37 -0.67
CA GLU A 24 -15.49 -5.36 -1.64
C GLU A 24 -14.69 -5.99 -2.77
N ALA A 25 -13.77 -6.91 -2.48
CA ALA A 25 -13.03 -7.67 -3.48
C ALA A 25 -13.94 -8.59 -4.32
N LYS A 26 -14.94 -9.24 -3.70
CA LYS A 26 -15.94 -10.05 -4.40
C LYS A 26 -16.80 -9.19 -5.34
N GLU A 27 -17.29 -8.06 -4.87
CA GLU A 27 -18.12 -7.14 -5.64
C GLU A 27 -17.33 -6.55 -6.82
N TYR A 28 -16.10 -6.11 -6.58
CA TYR A 28 -15.20 -5.61 -7.62
C TYR A 28 -15.01 -6.65 -8.74
N THR A 29 -14.72 -7.89 -8.37
CA THR A 29 -14.53 -9.00 -9.31
C THR A 29 -15.81 -9.30 -10.08
N THR A 30 -16.94 -9.38 -9.38
CA THR A 30 -18.24 -9.64 -9.99
C THR A 30 -18.60 -8.58 -11.02
N LYS A 31 -18.45 -7.29 -10.67
CA LYS A 31 -18.74 -6.16 -11.56
C LYS A 31 -17.87 -6.16 -12.82
N ARG A 32 -16.59 -6.56 -12.69
CA ARG A 32 -15.64 -6.53 -13.80
C ARG A 32 -15.71 -7.77 -14.68
N LEU A 33 -16.10 -8.94 -14.18
CA LEU A 33 -15.97 -10.20 -14.93
C LEU A 33 -17.30 -10.88 -15.25
N LEU A 34 -18.35 -10.69 -14.45
CA LEU A 34 -19.60 -11.44 -14.64
C LEU A 34 -20.25 -11.07 -15.99
N GLY A 35 -20.54 -12.11 -16.78
CA GLY A 35 -21.11 -11.96 -18.12
C GLY A 35 -20.18 -11.33 -19.16
N LYS A 36 -18.89 -11.14 -18.85
CA LYS A 36 -17.92 -10.56 -19.77
C LYS A 36 -17.02 -11.62 -20.39
N LYS A 37 -16.61 -11.38 -21.63
CA LYS A 37 -15.56 -12.16 -22.28
C LYS A 37 -14.21 -11.78 -21.68
N VAL A 38 -13.39 -12.79 -21.39
CA VAL A 38 -12.03 -12.64 -20.89
C VAL A 38 -11.09 -13.58 -21.65
N TRP A 39 -9.80 -13.31 -21.57
CA TRP A 39 -8.75 -14.16 -22.11
C TRP A 39 -7.94 -14.72 -20.94
N LEU A 40 -7.60 -16.00 -21.03
CA LEU A 40 -6.80 -16.69 -20.02
C LEU A 40 -5.42 -16.93 -20.61
N GLU A 41 -4.40 -16.47 -19.89
CA GLU A 41 -3.01 -16.79 -20.20
C GLU A 41 -2.50 -17.73 -19.12
N LEU A 42 -2.02 -18.90 -19.55
CA LEU A 42 -1.41 -19.89 -18.68
C LEU A 42 0.08 -19.57 -18.48
N ASP A 43 0.66 -20.17 -17.44
CA ASP A 43 2.10 -20.15 -17.19
C ASP A 43 2.59 -21.61 -17.12
N THR A 44 3.82 -21.81 -16.66
CA THR A 44 4.54 -23.09 -16.62
C THR A 44 3.71 -24.24 -16.03
N GLN A 45 2.94 -23.99 -14.98
CA GLN A 45 2.02 -24.96 -14.38
C GLN A 45 0.56 -24.52 -14.59
N GLU A 46 -0.20 -25.30 -15.35
CA GLU A 46 -1.59 -24.97 -15.69
C GLU A 46 -2.59 -25.22 -14.55
N ARG A 47 -2.33 -26.21 -13.68
CA ARG A 47 -3.26 -26.58 -12.60
C ARG A 47 -2.52 -26.81 -11.29
N ASP A 48 -3.20 -26.46 -10.19
CA ASP A 48 -2.70 -26.78 -8.86
C ASP A 48 -3.06 -28.21 -8.42
N ARG A 49 -2.63 -28.58 -7.21
CA ARG A 49 -2.91 -29.89 -6.59
C ARG A 49 -4.39 -30.20 -6.39
N TYR A 50 -5.27 -29.19 -6.44
CA TYR A 50 -6.72 -29.33 -6.31
C TYR A 50 -7.40 -29.36 -7.69
N GLY A 51 -6.62 -29.37 -8.78
CA GLY A 51 -7.12 -29.38 -10.15
C GLY A 51 -7.65 -28.03 -10.65
N ARG A 52 -7.48 -26.94 -9.89
CA ARG A 52 -7.95 -25.61 -10.28
C ARG A 52 -7.07 -25.07 -11.40
N LEU A 53 -7.69 -24.49 -12.43
CA LEU A 53 -6.95 -23.84 -13.52
C LEU A 53 -6.26 -22.57 -13.00
N LEU A 54 -4.96 -22.47 -13.26
CA LEU A 54 -4.11 -21.35 -12.93
C LEU A 54 -3.91 -20.51 -14.19
N ALA A 55 -4.38 -19.27 -14.15
CA ALA A 55 -4.25 -18.33 -15.25
C ALA A 55 -4.08 -16.88 -14.75
N TYR A 56 -3.46 -16.08 -15.60
CA TYR A 56 -3.62 -14.63 -15.65
C TYR A 56 -4.88 -14.31 -16.45
N VAL A 57 -5.72 -13.42 -15.91
CA VAL A 57 -7.00 -13.05 -16.52
C VAL A 57 -6.84 -11.71 -17.21
N TRP A 58 -7.11 -11.67 -18.50
CA TRP A 58 -7.03 -10.47 -19.33
C TRP A 58 -8.42 -10.03 -19.79
N LEU A 59 -8.65 -8.71 -19.74
CA LEU A 59 -9.89 -8.05 -20.15
C LEU A 59 -9.95 -7.76 -21.66
N GLU A 60 -8.82 -7.90 -22.33
CA GLU A 60 -8.59 -7.76 -23.77
C GLU A 60 -7.51 -8.77 -24.18
N PRO A 61 -7.38 -9.15 -25.46
CA PRO A 61 -6.33 -10.06 -25.90
C PRO A 61 -4.94 -9.50 -25.55
N PRO A 62 -4.08 -10.27 -24.84
CA PRO A 62 -2.71 -9.85 -24.57
C PRO A 62 -1.88 -9.87 -25.87
N SER A 63 -0.93 -8.94 -26.00
CA SER A 63 -0.10 -8.81 -27.20
C SER A 63 1.40 -8.71 -26.90
N SER A 64 1.80 -7.79 -26.03
CA SER A 64 3.21 -7.45 -25.75
C SER A 64 3.68 -7.92 -24.38
N GLY A 65 2.78 -7.99 -23.39
CA GLY A 65 3.14 -8.20 -22.00
C GLY A 65 3.87 -7.02 -21.37
N SER A 66 3.89 -5.86 -22.03
CA SER A 66 4.49 -4.64 -21.49
C SER A 66 3.80 -4.21 -20.20
N GLU A 67 4.51 -3.46 -19.35
CA GLU A 67 3.95 -2.99 -18.09
C GLU A 67 2.64 -2.22 -18.30
N ASP A 68 2.59 -1.29 -19.26
CA ASP A 68 1.38 -0.50 -19.55
C ASP A 68 0.21 -1.38 -19.97
N GLU A 69 0.47 -2.42 -20.76
CA GLU A 69 -0.55 -3.39 -21.17
C GLU A 69 -1.04 -4.21 -19.98
N VAL A 70 -0.13 -4.73 -19.16
CA VAL A 70 -0.47 -5.48 -17.94
C VAL A 70 -1.30 -4.61 -16.99
N ARG A 71 -0.87 -3.36 -16.74
CA ARG A 71 -1.59 -2.41 -15.88
C ARG A 71 -2.98 -2.11 -16.40
N SER A 72 -3.12 -1.96 -17.72
CA SER A 72 -4.39 -1.52 -18.32
C SER A 72 -5.38 -2.66 -18.48
N LYS A 73 -4.92 -3.83 -18.95
CA LYS A 73 -5.75 -4.93 -19.46
C LYS A 73 -5.75 -6.18 -18.60
N MET A 74 -4.78 -6.39 -17.71
CA MET A 74 -4.77 -7.59 -16.87
C MET A 74 -5.58 -7.37 -15.59
N PHE A 75 -6.59 -8.20 -15.37
CA PHE A 75 -7.45 -8.11 -14.20
C PHE A 75 -6.70 -8.41 -12.90
N ASN A 76 -5.75 -9.35 -12.90
CA ASN A 76 -4.88 -9.63 -11.74
C ASN A 76 -4.12 -8.36 -11.30
N ALA A 77 -3.56 -7.63 -12.26
CA ALA A 77 -2.86 -6.37 -11.96
C ALA A 77 -3.81 -5.30 -11.42
N ARG A 78 -5.04 -5.21 -11.95
CA ARG A 78 -6.07 -4.29 -11.43
C ARG A 78 -6.45 -4.57 -9.99
N LEU A 79 -6.56 -5.85 -9.58
CA LEU A 79 -6.80 -6.21 -8.19
C LEU A 79 -5.73 -5.64 -7.26
N LEU A 80 -4.46 -5.70 -7.67
CA LEU A 80 -3.34 -5.17 -6.87
C LEU A 80 -3.32 -3.65 -6.88
N LEU A 81 -3.39 -3.02 -8.05
CA LEU A 81 -3.35 -1.56 -8.23
C LEU A 81 -4.50 -0.84 -7.51
N ASP A 82 -5.66 -1.47 -7.41
CA ASP A 82 -6.84 -0.90 -6.75
C ASP A 82 -6.98 -1.39 -5.29
N GLY A 83 -6.08 -2.24 -4.81
CA GLY A 83 -6.02 -2.66 -3.41
C GLY A 83 -7.08 -3.70 -2.99
N TYR A 84 -7.57 -4.53 -3.92
CA TYR A 84 -8.53 -5.61 -3.64
C TYR A 84 -7.88 -6.97 -3.38
N ALA A 85 -6.57 -7.09 -3.59
CA ALA A 85 -5.81 -8.31 -3.34
C ALA A 85 -4.39 -7.98 -2.86
N GLN A 86 -3.75 -8.99 -2.29
CA GLN A 86 -2.32 -8.99 -2.00
C GLN A 86 -1.57 -9.85 -3.01
N VAL A 87 -0.30 -9.55 -3.24
CA VAL A 87 0.56 -10.39 -4.09
C VAL A 87 0.79 -11.75 -3.44
N MET A 88 0.72 -12.81 -4.23
CA MET A 88 1.01 -14.19 -3.80
C MET A 88 1.82 -14.91 -4.87
N THR A 89 3.12 -15.04 -4.64
CA THR A 89 4.05 -15.67 -5.59
C THR A 89 4.17 -17.16 -5.28
N VAL A 90 3.82 -18.01 -6.25
CA VAL A 90 3.92 -19.47 -6.14
C VAL A 90 4.65 -20.00 -7.38
N GLN A 91 5.82 -20.59 -7.16
CA GLN A 91 6.57 -21.22 -8.25
C GLN A 91 5.82 -22.43 -8.84
N PRO A 92 5.98 -22.75 -10.13
CA PRO A 92 6.83 -22.06 -11.11
C PRO A 92 6.16 -20.84 -11.80
N ASN A 93 4.94 -20.47 -11.41
CA ASN A 93 4.13 -19.47 -12.10
C ASN A 93 4.45 -18.03 -11.66
N VAL A 94 5.53 -17.48 -12.21
CA VAL A 94 6.10 -16.20 -11.76
C VAL A 94 6.28 -15.17 -12.88
N LYS A 95 5.72 -15.39 -14.08
CA LYS A 95 5.91 -14.53 -15.26
C LYS A 95 5.77 -13.03 -15.00
N TYR A 96 4.81 -12.63 -14.14
CA TYR A 96 4.53 -11.22 -13.82
C TYR A 96 4.82 -10.83 -12.35
N ALA A 97 5.56 -11.65 -11.60
CA ALA A 97 5.76 -11.46 -10.16
C ALA A 97 6.34 -10.08 -9.79
N ASP A 98 7.36 -9.62 -10.53
CA ASP A 98 8.01 -8.33 -10.26
C ASP A 98 7.06 -7.14 -10.48
N LEU A 99 6.26 -7.18 -11.54
CA LEU A 99 5.22 -6.18 -11.80
C LEU A 99 4.16 -6.19 -10.69
N PHE A 100 3.75 -7.36 -10.21
CA PHE A 100 2.74 -7.46 -9.16
C PHE A 100 3.24 -6.90 -7.82
N VAL A 101 4.51 -7.15 -7.48
CA VAL A 101 5.15 -6.52 -6.31
C VAL A 101 5.18 -5.00 -6.45
N LYS A 102 5.55 -4.49 -7.63
CA LYS A 102 5.52 -3.05 -7.94
C LYS A 102 4.12 -2.46 -7.75
N PHE A 103 3.10 -3.07 -8.33
CA PHE A 103 1.72 -2.56 -8.26
C PHE A 103 1.13 -2.59 -6.86
N GLN A 104 1.44 -3.61 -6.05
CA GLN A 104 1.04 -3.61 -4.65
C GLN A 104 1.69 -2.46 -3.89
N ARG A 105 2.98 -2.20 -4.12
CA ARG A 105 3.69 -1.09 -3.47
C ARG A 105 3.02 0.25 -3.80
N GLU A 106 2.70 0.49 -5.07
CA GLU A 106 1.98 1.70 -5.49
C GLU A 106 0.60 1.83 -4.82
N ALA A 107 -0.15 0.73 -4.71
CA ALA A 107 -1.45 0.74 -4.04
C ALA A 107 -1.33 1.02 -2.53
N ARG A 108 -0.27 0.53 -1.89
CA ARG A 108 0.06 0.82 -0.48
C ARG A 108 0.38 2.30 -0.27
N GLU A 109 1.28 2.84 -1.08
CA GLU A 109 1.69 4.26 -1.03
C GLU A 109 0.50 5.20 -1.26
N GLN A 110 -0.47 4.77 -2.07
CA GLN A 110 -1.69 5.53 -2.36
C GLN A 110 -2.84 5.25 -1.38
N GLY A 111 -2.65 4.37 -0.38
CA GLY A 111 -3.69 4.02 0.59
C GLY A 111 -4.96 3.44 -0.05
N LYS A 112 -4.81 2.66 -1.13
CA LYS A 112 -5.96 2.11 -1.87
C LYS A 112 -6.51 0.84 -1.23
N GLY A 113 -7.84 0.71 -1.26
CA GLY A 113 -8.55 -0.49 -0.83
C GLY A 113 -8.10 -1.00 0.53
N LEU A 114 -7.59 -2.24 0.58
CA LEU A 114 -6.98 -2.89 1.74
C LEU A 114 -5.99 -1.99 2.51
N TRP A 115 -5.25 -1.15 1.80
CA TRP A 115 -4.20 -0.32 2.36
C TRP A 115 -4.70 1.01 2.92
N GLY A 116 -5.96 1.37 2.65
CA GLY A 116 -6.64 2.55 3.21
C GLY A 116 -7.45 2.26 4.48
N LEU A 117 -7.58 0.99 4.87
CA LEU A 117 -8.27 0.55 6.09
C LEU A 117 -7.37 0.76 7.32
N ALA A 118 -7.13 2.00 7.74
CA ALA A 118 -6.33 2.25 8.94
C ALA A 118 -7.16 2.06 10.22
N PRO A 119 -6.58 1.64 11.36
CA PRO A 119 -6.54 2.51 12.51
C PRO A 119 -5.40 3.50 12.27
N ALA A 120 -5.74 4.77 12.08
CA ALA A 120 -4.86 5.86 11.66
C ALA A 120 -3.34 5.59 11.80
N ALA A 121 -2.67 5.30 10.68
CA ALA A 121 -1.29 5.77 10.55
C ALA A 121 -1.35 7.30 10.59
N PRO A 122 -0.41 8.00 11.27
CA PRO A 122 -0.46 9.45 11.39
C PRO A 122 -0.55 9.99 9.98
N SER A 123 -1.69 10.60 9.69
CA SER A 123 -1.89 11.35 8.48
C SER A 123 -0.71 12.31 8.41
N THR A 124 -0.03 12.34 7.28
CA THR A 124 0.64 13.55 6.82
C THR A 124 -0.45 14.62 6.78
N SER A 125 -0.69 15.27 7.91
CA SER A 125 -1.47 16.46 8.00
C SER A 125 -0.72 17.46 7.13
N LYS A 126 -1.35 17.84 6.02
CA LYS A 126 -1.00 19.11 5.39
C LYS A 126 -1.25 20.19 6.44
N GLY A 127 -0.16 20.56 7.12
CA GLY A 127 0.23 21.91 7.48
C GLY A 127 -0.88 22.76 8.07
N GLY A 128 -1.13 22.53 9.35
CA GLY A 128 -1.96 23.39 10.18
C GLY A 128 -1.60 23.28 11.66
N GLU A 129 -0.37 22.94 12.02
CA GLU A 129 0.10 23.03 13.41
C GLU A 129 1.45 23.74 13.44
N ALA A 130 1.59 24.67 14.38
CA ALA A 130 2.64 25.67 14.44
C ALA A 130 4.05 25.08 14.31
N GLY A 131 4.89 25.73 13.49
CA GLY A 131 6.26 25.27 13.17
C GLY A 131 7.09 24.89 14.39
N TYR A 132 8.05 24.01 14.20
CA TYR A 132 8.91 23.49 15.27
C TYR A 132 10.10 24.41 15.55
N ILE A 133 10.56 24.43 16.79
CA ILE A 133 11.73 25.22 17.22
C ILE A 133 12.86 24.27 17.61
N GLY A 134 13.94 24.28 16.85
CA GLY A 134 15.19 23.57 17.08
C GLY A 134 16.22 24.38 17.86
N ASN A 135 17.04 23.70 18.65
CA ASN A 135 18.26 24.24 19.24
C ASN A 135 19.47 23.73 18.45
N ALA A 136 20.16 24.64 17.75
CA ALA A 136 21.30 24.34 16.88
C ALA A 136 22.45 23.62 17.59
N ARG A 137 22.61 23.84 18.89
CA ARG A 137 23.66 23.25 19.72
C ARG A 137 23.32 21.84 20.18
N SER A 138 22.13 21.63 20.75
CA SER A 138 21.76 20.31 21.29
C SER A 138 21.17 19.37 20.24
N LYS A 139 20.82 19.89 19.06
CA LYS A 139 20.09 19.18 18.01
C LYS A 139 18.76 18.60 18.53
N VAL A 140 18.10 19.30 19.45
CA VAL A 140 16.75 18.95 19.92
C VAL A 140 15.76 19.94 19.36
N PHE A 141 14.63 19.45 18.83
CA PHE A 141 13.52 20.31 18.42
C PHE A 141 12.29 20.12 19.31
N HIS A 142 11.45 21.15 19.35
CA HIS A 142 10.36 21.33 20.29
C HIS A 142 9.12 21.90 19.57
N ARG A 143 7.92 21.73 20.15
CA ARG A 143 6.74 22.53 19.79
C ARG A 143 6.89 23.98 20.35
N PRO A 144 6.29 25.02 19.72
CA PRO A 144 6.43 26.42 20.17
C PRO A 144 6.00 26.71 21.61
N ASP A 145 5.05 25.94 22.11
CA ASP A 145 4.48 26.03 23.46
C ASP A 145 5.34 25.31 24.53
N CYS A 146 6.41 24.63 24.13
CA CYS A 146 7.30 23.96 25.08
C CYS A 146 8.13 24.97 25.89
N GLU A 147 8.13 24.80 27.21
CA GLU A 147 8.94 25.61 28.15
C GLU A 147 10.43 25.65 27.76
N TRP A 148 10.97 24.54 27.28
CA TRP A 148 12.37 24.46 26.83
C TRP A 148 12.61 25.24 25.55
N ALA A 149 11.63 25.32 24.65
CA ALA A 149 11.72 26.11 23.43
C ALA A 149 11.83 27.60 23.73
N GLN A 150 11.09 28.08 24.73
CA GLN A 150 11.13 29.48 25.18
C GLN A 150 12.48 29.88 25.80
N LYS A 151 13.23 28.89 26.32
CA LYS A 151 14.55 29.09 26.93
C LYS A 151 15.71 28.95 25.94
N ILE A 152 15.44 28.63 24.66
CA ILE A 152 16.49 28.58 23.64
C ILE A 152 17.01 30.00 23.40
N ALA A 153 18.31 30.19 23.57
CA ALA A 153 18.95 31.47 23.26
C ALA A 153 18.71 31.84 21.78
N PRO A 154 18.39 33.10 21.44
CA PRO A 154 18.02 33.50 20.08
C PRO A 154 19.00 33.05 18.99
N HIS A 155 20.30 33.07 19.26
CA HIS A 155 21.35 32.65 18.32
C HIS A 155 21.45 31.13 18.10
N ASN A 156 20.82 30.32 18.97
CA ASN A 156 20.73 28.86 18.80
C ASN A 156 19.38 28.41 18.25
N ARG A 157 18.46 29.33 17.97
CA ARG A 157 17.11 29.01 17.53
C ARG A 157 17.08 28.73 16.02
N VAL A 158 16.52 27.59 15.65
CA VAL A 158 16.26 27.17 14.26
C VAL A 158 14.77 26.86 14.14
N GLU A 159 14.14 27.20 13.02
CA GLU A 159 12.70 26.95 12.82
C GLU A 159 12.51 25.91 11.72
N PHE A 160 11.62 24.94 11.94
CA PHE A 160 11.25 23.91 10.97
C PHE A 160 9.75 23.97 10.69
N ARG A 161 9.36 23.73 9.45
CA ARG A 161 7.97 23.73 8.98
C ARG A 161 7.28 22.39 9.18
N SER A 162 8.04 21.31 9.34
CA SER A 162 7.51 20.00 9.69
C SER A 162 8.45 19.23 10.61
N ARG A 163 7.89 18.16 11.21
CA ARG A 163 8.62 17.23 12.04
C ARG A 163 9.70 16.51 11.22
N GLU A 164 9.34 16.13 10.00
CA GLU A 164 10.21 15.45 9.04
C GLU A 164 11.41 16.32 8.68
N GLU A 165 11.21 17.63 8.45
CA GLU A 165 12.31 18.57 8.16
C GLU A 165 13.33 18.63 9.31
N ALA A 166 12.85 18.65 10.56
CA ALA A 166 13.72 18.65 11.73
C ALA A 166 14.52 17.34 11.86
N LEU A 167 13.87 16.20 11.61
CA LEU A 167 14.49 14.88 11.63
C LEU A 167 15.55 14.73 10.53
N GLU A 168 15.25 15.15 9.30
CA GLU A 168 16.18 15.13 8.17
C GLU A 168 17.37 16.08 8.38
N ALA A 169 17.15 17.21 9.06
CA ALA A 169 18.20 18.13 9.50
C ALA A 169 19.06 17.58 10.67
N GLY A 170 18.78 16.36 11.12
CA GLY A 170 19.53 15.66 12.17
C GLY A 170 19.15 16.06 13.60
N TYR A 171 17.95 16.61 13.80
CA TYR A 171 17.44 16.96 15.13
C TYR A 171 16.60 15.81 15.68
N ARG A 172 16.71 15.57 16.98
CA ARG A 172 15.88 14.62 17.71
C ARG A 172 14.71 15.32 18.41
N PRO A 173 13.56 14.66 18.56
CA PRO A 173 12.43 15.25 19.26
C PRO A 173 12.74 15.42 20.75
N CYS A 174 12.22 16.50 21.34
CA CYS A 174 12.25 16.70 22.77
C CYS A 174 11.39 15.64 23.48
N GLU A 175 11.97 14.93 24.44
CA GLU A 175 11.28 13.88 25.21
C GLU A 175 10.17 14.43 26.11
N VAL A 176 10.13 15.75 26.39
CA VAL A 176 9.12 16.40 27.24
C VAL A 176 7.87 16.78 26.47
N CYS A 177 8.00 17.48 25.33
CA CYS A 177 6.85 17.90 24.54
C CYS A 177 6.47 16.92 23.43
N ASN A 178 7.26 15.86 23.24
CA ASN A 178 7.12 14.81 22.23
C ASN A 178 6.60 15.31 20.86
N PRO A 179 7.37 16.21 20.20
CA PRO A 179 6.97 16.89 18.97
C PRO A 179 6.97 16.00 17.71
#